data_AF-A0A429FT67-F1
#
_entry.id   AF-A0A429FT67-F1
#
_cell.length_a   1.000
_cell.length_b   1.000
_cell.length_c   1.000
_cell.angle_alpha   90.00
_cell.angle_beta   90.00
_cell.angle_gamma   90.00
#
_symmetry.space_group_name_H-M   'P 1'
#
loop_
_entity.id
_entity.type
_entity.pdbx_description
1 polymer ?
#
loop_
_entity_poly.entity_id
_entity_poly.type
_entity_poly.pdbx_seq_one_letter_code
_entity_poly.pdbx_strand_id
1 'polypeptide(L)'
;MVCTGAAKQTYAPPLGPLPRITDVSVNEELTCIGGPFLTGTSSASFNEQASCLIPPLTDTVLPTSVIVYHWANGQTSTVALTVPTVVRVANQTIVTGAGTVTSGYAQGSAVIREVTTVDLDVLGCLTSSLDERTGTEVFTILL
;
A
#
# COMPACT_ATOMS: atom_id res chain seq x y z
N MET A 1 9.18 -6.91 13.76
CA MET A 1 8.39 -5.73 14.18
C MET A 1 7.10 -5.71 13.38
N VAL A 2 5.97 -5.43 14.02
CA VAL A 2 4.65 -5.33 13.37
C VAL A 2 4.08 -3.96 13.65
N CYS A 3 3.60 -3.30 12.60
CA CYS A 3 2.96 -2.00 12.66
C CYS A 3 1.56 -2.09 12.06
N THR A 4 0.61 -1.42 12.67
CA THR A 4 -0.77 -1.34 12.19
C THR A 4 -1.23 0.10 12.16
N GLY A 5 -2.06 0.46 11.20
CA GLY A 5 -2.49 1.85 11.08
C GLY A 5 -3.47 2.11 9.94
N ALA A 6 -3.53 3.37 9.52
CA ALA A 6 -4.37 3.81 8.42
C ALA A 6 -3.52 4.20 7.22
N ALA A 7 -4.00 3.85 6.03
CA ALA A 7 -3.45 4.27 4.75
C ALA A 7 -4.50 5.10 4.01
N LYS A 8 -4.16 6.34 3.67
CA LYS A 8 -4.93 7.16 2.72
C LYS A 8 -4.29 7.04 1.35
N GLN A 9 -5.08 6.65 0.36
CA GLN A 9 -4.68 6.53 -1.03
C GLN A 9 -5.42 7.58 -1.87
N THR A 10 -4.72 8.23 -2.79
CA THR A 10 -5.32 9.13 -3.78
C THR A 10 -4.88 8.74 -5.18
N TYR A 11 -5.75 8.96 -6.16
CA TYR A 11 -5.61 8.42 -7.51
C TYR A 11 -5.69 9.55 -8.55
N ALA A 12 -4.66 9.65 -9.40
CA ALA A 12 -4.61 10.60 -10.52
C ALA A 12 -4.18 9.91 -11.83
N PRO A 13 -5.07 9.77 -12.84
CA PRO A 13 -6.50 10.10 -12.80
C PRO A 13 -7.28 9.26 -11.78
N PRO A 14 -8.47 9.70 -11.33
CA PRO A 14 -9.34 8.89 -10.46
C PRO A 14 -9.55 7.47 -11.00
N LEU A 15 -9.82 6.46 -10.18
CA LEU A 15 -10.09 5.11 -10.69
C LEU A 15 -11.45 5.05 -11.39
N GLY A 16 -11.49 4.28 -12.48
CA GLY A 16 -12.72 3.91 -13.19
C GLY A 16 -12.83 2.39 -13.34
N PRO A 17 -13.83 1.89 -14.09
CA PRO A 17 -14.10 0.47 -14.20
C PRO A 17 -13.04 -0.31 -15.00
N LEU A 18 -12.29 0.36 -15.89
CA LEU A 18 -11.26 -0.26 -16.72
C LEU A 18 -9.85 0.11 -16.24
N PRO A 19 -8.88 -0.83 -16.28
CA PRO A 19 -7.50 -0.58 -15.90
C PRO A 19 -6.83 0.50 -16.73
N ARG A 20 -6.17 1.45 -16.05
CA ARG A 20 -5.33 2.48 -16.67
C ARG A 20 -4.15 2.84 -15.77
N ILE A 21 -3.10 3.38 -16.37
CA ILE A 21 -1.98 3.94 -15.60
C ILE A 21 -2.51 5.08 -14.75
N THR A 22 -2.29 4.96 -13.44
CA THR A 22 -2.75 5.87 -12.41
C THR A 22 -1.59 6.14 -11.47
N ASP A 23 -1.35 7.41 -11.17
CA ASP A 23 -0.51 7.79 -10.04
C ASP A 23 -1.30 7.51 -8.76
N VAL A 24 -0.80 6.54 -7.99
CA VAL A 24 -1.33 6.18 -6.68
C VAL A 24 -0.40 6.82 -5.67
N SER A 25 -0.91 7.81 -4.95
CA SER A 25 -0.23 8.42 -3.82
C SER A 25 -0.76 7.81 -2.52
N VAL A 26 0.13 7.48 -1.60
CA VAL A 26 -0.19 6.82 -0.33
C VAL A 26 0.42 7.60 0.82
N ASN A 27 -0.38 7.86 1.85
CA ASN A 27 0.02 8.43 3.13
C ASN A 27 -0.35 7.47 4.25
N GLU A 28 0.60 7.19 5.14
CA GLU A 28 0.46 6.17 6.17
C GLU A 28 0.76 6.75 7.54
N GLU A 29 -0.05 6.35 8.51
CA GLU A 29 0.18 6.60 9.93
C GLU A 29 0.11 5.28 10.67
N LEU A 30 1.21 4.88 11.31
CA LEU A 30 1.41 3.55 11.87
C LEU A 30 1.70 3.59 13.37
N THR A 31 1.17 2.61 14.09
CA THR A 31 1.54 2.25 15.47
C THR A 31 2.21 0.88 15.47
N CYS A 32 3.35 0.76 16.14
CA CYS A 32 4.23 -0.40 16.05
C CYS A 32 4.43 -1.11 17.39
N ILE A 33 4.61 -2.43 17.32
CA ILE A 33 4.96 -3.31 18.44
C ILE A 33 6.13 -4.23 18.07
N GLY A 34 6.89 -4.66 19.09
CA GLY A 34 8.01 -5.60 18.90
C GLY A 34 9.21 -5.00 18.16
N GLY A 35 9.41 -3.68 18.26
CA GLY A 35 10.54 -2.95 17.72
C GLY A 35 10.92 -1.74 18.59
N PRO A 36 11.99 -1.03 18.26
CA PRO A 36 12.48 0.13 19.03
C PRO A 36 11.62 1.39 18.89
N PHE A 37 10.60 1.39 18.03
CA PHE A 37 9.76 2.55 17.75
C PHE A 37 8.28 2.23 17.99
N LEU A 38 7.54 3.21 18.50
CA LEU A 38 6.11 3.08 18.78
C LEU A 38 5.23 3.56 17.62
N THR A 39 5.74 4.46 16.77
CA THR A 39 5.00 4.99 15.63
C THR A 39 5.90 5.21 14.42
N GLY A 40 5.28 5.28 13.25
CA GLY A 40 5.93 5.66 12.00
C GLY A 40 4.95 6.30 11.03
N THR A 41 5.49 7.01 10.05
CA THR A 41 4.72 7.64 8.98
C THR A 41 5.41 7.45 7.64
N SER A 42 4.66 7.42 6.55
CA SER A 42 5.22 7.40 5.21
C SER A 42 4.40 8.25 4.23
N SER A 43 5.04 8.66 3.14
CA SER A 43 4.41 9.26 1.98
C SER A 43 5.13 8.76 0.73
N ALA A 44 4.40 8.17 -0.21
CA ALA A 44 4.97 7.67 -1.46
C ALA A 44 3.98 7.86 -2.61
N SER A 45 4.48 7.92 -3.84
CA SER A 45 3.66 7.84 -5.04
C SER A 45 4.29 6.90 -6.07
N PHE A 46 3.44 6.19 -6.80
CA PHE A 46 3.86 5.21 -7.79
C PHE A 46 2.84 5.13 -8.93
N ASN A 47 3.33 4.86 -10.13
CA ASN A 47 2.48 4.67 -11.31
C ASN A 47 2.16 3.19 -11.47
N GLU A 48 0.88 2.84 -11.36
CA GLU A 48 0.41 1.48 -11.47
C GLU A 48 -0.82 1.38 -12.38
N GLN A 49 -1.01 0.20 -12.98
CA GLN A 49 -2.24 -0.07 -13.72
C GLN A 49 -3.35 -0.42 -12.72
N ALA A 50 -4.26 0.52 -12.48
CA ALA A 50 -5.29 0.40 -11.45
C ALA A 50 -6.70 0.57 -12.03
N SER A 51 -7.68 -0.06 -11.37
CA SER A 51 -9.10 0.11 -11.66
C SER A 51 -9.94 -0.20 -10.41
N CYS A 52 -11.16 0.34 -10.33
CA CYS A 52 -12.06 0.03 -9.23
C CYS A 52 -12.92 -1.23 -9.43
N LEU A 53 -12.92 -1.90 -10.61
CA LEU A 53 -13.62 -3.18 -10.83
C LEU A 53 -12.72 -4.39 -11.16
N ILE A 54 -11.70 -4.17 -11.98
CA ILE A 54 -10.86 -5.23 -12.53
C ILE A 54 -9.53 -5.23 -11.77
N PRO A 55 -9.22 -6.28 -10.98
CA PRO A 55 -7.89 -6.41 -10.40
C PRO A 55 -6.84 -6.58 -11.51
N PRO A 56 -5.57 -6.23 -11.25
CA PRO A 56 -4.49 -6.54 -12.19
C PRO A 56 -4.43 -8.06 -12.45
N LEU A 57 -4.07 -8.45 -13.67
CA LEU A 57 -3.89 -9.87 -14.00
C LEU A 57 -2.77 -10.43 -13.12
N THR A 58 -2.92 -11.68 -12.68
CA THR A 58 -1.98 -12.37 -11.77
C THR A 58 -0.54 -12.40 -12.26
N ASP A 59 -0.32 -12.29 -13.57
CA ASP A 59 1.00 -12.32 -14.20
C ASP A 59 1.54 -10.92 -14.54
N THR A 60 0.84 -9.86 -14.10
CA THR A 60 1.30 -8.48 -14.29
C THR A 60 2.45 -8.19 -13.34
N VAL A 61 3.66 -8.06 -13.87
CA VAL A 61 4.80 -7.56 -13.09
C VAL A 61 4.57 -6.07 -12.84
N LEU A 62 4.06 -5.75 -11.66
CA LEU A 62 3.94 -4.36 -11.22
C LEU A 62 5.35 -3.80 -10.93
N PRO A 63 5.58 -2.51 -11.22
CA PRO A 63 6.86 -1.88 -10.91
C PRO A 63 7.14 -1.95 -9.42
N THR A 64 8.42 -1.95 -9.06
CA THR A 64 8.83 -1.88 -7.66
C THR A 64 8.50 -0.50 -7.08
N SER A 65 7.70 -0.48 -6.03
CA SER A 65 7.33 0.71 -5.29
C SER A 65 8.34 0.95 -4.16
N VAL A 66 8.89 2.15 -4.08
CA VAL A 66 9.85 2.52 -3.03
C VAL A 66 9.14 3.42 -2.02
N ILE A 67 9.10 2.98 -0.77
CA ILE A 67 8.46 3.71 0.34
C ILE A 67 9.52 4.02 1.39
N VAL A 68 9.57 5.27 1.85
CA VAL A 68 10.42 5.69 2.96
C VAL A 68 9.56 5.84 4.21
N TYR A 69 9.82 5.01 5.20
CA TYR A 69 9.22 5.09 6.52
C TYR A 69 10.06 5.99 7.42
N HIS A 70 9.41 6.91 8.10
CA HIS A 70 9.99 7.79 9.11
C HIS A 70 9.50 7.33 10.49
N TRP A 71 10.43 6.99 11.38
CA TRP A 71 10.13 6.47 12.71
C TRP A 71 10.18 7.55 13.78
N ALA A 72 9.45 7.35 14.88
CA ALA A 72 9.33 8.32 15.97
C ALA A 72 10.66 8.77 16.59
N ASN A 73 11.71 7.96 16.51
CA ASN A 73 13.03 8.29 17.06
C ASN A 73 13.95 9.00 16.05
N GLY A 74 13.44 9.37 14.88
CA GLY A 74 14.20 10.04 13.82
C GLY A 74 14.93 9.11 12.85
N GLN A 75 14.91 7.78 13.07
CA GLN A 75 15.44 6.83 12.09
C GLN A 75 14.48 6.68 10.90
N THR A 76 15.00 6.14 9.80
CA THR A 76 14.21 5.82 8.60
C THR A 76 14.44 4.39 8.15
N SER A 77 13.49 3.85 7.38
CA SER A 77 13.66 2.62 6.61
C SER A 77 13.17 2.85 5.19
N THR A 78 14.04 2.66 4.20
CA THR A 78 13.64 2.67 2.78
C THR A 78 13.32 1.24 2.38
N VAL A 79 12.11 1.01 1.88
CA VAL A 79 11.61 -0.32 1.52
C VAL A 79 11.31 -0.34 0.04
N ALA A 80 11.84 -1.34 -0.66
CA ALA A 80 11.45 -1.68 -2.02
C ALA A 80 10.43 -2.81 -1.96
N LEU A 81 9.20 -2.54 -2.36
CA LEU A 81 8.09 -3.49 -2.41
C LEU A 81 7.74 -3.83 -3.85
N THR A 82 7.48 -5.09 -4.11
CA THR A 82 6.69 -5.51 -5.27
C THR A 82 5.29 -5.83 -4.76
N VAL A 83 4.25 -5.58 -5.54
CA VAL A 83 2.86 -5.96 -5.19
C VAL A 83 2.56 -7.34 -5.78
N PRO A 84 2.78 -8.45 -5.04
CA PRO A 84 2.54 -9.79 -5.55
C PRO A 84 1.06 -10.14 -5.69
N THR A 85 0.16 -9.54 -4.90
CA THR A 85 -1.25 -9.98 -4.86
C THR A 85 -2.23 -8.87 -4.58
N VAL A 86 -3.31 -8.86 -5.36
CA VAL A 86 -4.51 -8.05 -5.14
C VAL A 86 -5.70 -9.01 -5.07
N VAL A 87 -6.30 -9.14 -3.88
CA VAL A 87 -7.44 -10.03 -3.64
C VAL A 87 -8.69 -9.17 -3.39
N ARG A 88 -9.79 -9.53 -4.03
CA ARG A 88 -11.11 -8.91 -3.78
C ARG A 88 -12.04 -9.94 -3.16
N VAL A 89 -12.46 -9.71 -1.93
CA VAL A 89 -13.30 -10.64 -1.17
C VAL A 89 -14.23 -9.85 -0.25
N ALA A 90 -15.49 -10.27 -0.13
CA ALA A 90 -16.45 -9.70 0.82
C ALA A 90 -16.54 -8.15 0.83
N ASN A 91 -16.57 -7.53 -0.35
CA ASN A 91 -16.56 -6.06 -0.54
C ASN A 91 -15.32 -5.37 0.04
N GLN A 92 -14.17 -6.03 -0.03
CA GLN A 92 -12.88 -5.48 0.35
C GLN A 92 -11.85 -5.79 -0.72
N THR A 93 -10.94 -4.85 -0.95
CA THR A 93 -9.71 -5.08 -1.69
C THR A 93 -8.57 -5.17 -0.69
N ILE A 94 -7.85 -6.30 -0.72
CA ILE A 94 -6.65 -6.57 0.04
C ILE A 94 -5.47 -6.55 -0.93
N VAL A 95 -4.53 -5.63 -0.71
CA VAL A 95 -3.30 -5.51 -1.49
C VAL A 95 -2.15 -5.95 -0.60
N THR A 96 -1.45 -7.02 -0.99
CA THR A 96 -0.25 -7.47 -0.29
C THR A 96 0.97 -7.14 -1.14
N GLY A 97 1.88 -6.37 -0.54
CA GLY A 97 3.22 -6.04 -0.97
C GLY A 97 4.26 -6.91 -0.24
N ALA A 98 5.27 -7.41 -0.96
CA ALA A 98 6.40 -8.10 -0.36
C ALA A 98 7.70 -7.50 -0.87
N GLY A 99 8.73 -7.43 -0.02
CA GLY A 99 9.97 -6.76 -0.38
C GLY A 99 11.04 -6.80 0.69
N THR A 100 11.95 -5.84 0.63
CA THR A 100 13.08 -5.75 1.57
C THR A 100 13.37 -4.30 1.93
N VAL A 101 13.94 -4.11 3.12
CA VAL A 101 14.54 -2.83 3.51
C VAL A 101 15.86 -2.67 2.77
N THR A 102 15.95 -1.68 1.89
CA THR A 102 17.15 -1.40 1.08
C THR A 102 18.15 -0.47 1.80
N SER A 103 17.68 0.38 2.71
CA SER A 103 18.53 1.25 3.54
C SER A 103 17.85 1.66 4.85
N GLY A 104 18.65 2.02 5.85
CA GLY A 104 18.17 2.50 7.15
C GLY A 104 17.99 1.39 8.20
N TYR A 105 17.09 1.60 9.15
CA TYR A 105 16.79 0.62 10.20
C TYR A 105 16.32 -0.70 9.59
N ALA A 106 16.89 -1.81 10.06
CA ALA A 106 16.61 -3.17 9.59
C ALA A 106 16.98 -3.45 8.13
N GLN A 107 17.96 -2.75 7.56
CA GLN A 107 18.49 -3.01 6.23
C GLN A 107 18.75 -4.51 5.98
N GLY A 108 18.29 -5.01 4.83
CA GLY A 108 18.38 -6.42 4.43
C GLY A 108 17.22 -7.28 4.95
N SER A 109 16.41 -6.79 5.89
CA SER A 109 15.26 -7.53 6.41
C SER A 109 14.14 -7.62 5.38
N ALA A 110 13.46 -8.75 5.37
CA ALA A 110 12.26 -8.95 4.55
C ALA A 110 11.08 -8.17 5.14
N VAL A 111 10.20 -7.70 4.26
CA VAL A 111 9.05 -6.87 4.59
C VAL A 111 7.79 -7.42 3.93
N ILE A 112 6.69 -7.41 4.67
CA ILE A 112 5.34 -7.66 4.16
C ILE A 112 4.48 -6.46 4.52
N ARG A 113 3.74 -5.95 3.55
CA ARG A 113 2.81 -4.84 3.72
C ARG A 113 1.44 -5.25 3.19
N GLU A 114 0.42 -5.23 4.02
CA GLU A 114 -0.96 -5.53 3.63
C GLU A 114 -1.82 -4.28 3.83
N VAL A 115 -2.55 -3.88 2.80
CA VAL A 115 -3.54 -2.80 2.88
C VAL A 115 -4.91 -3.36 2.55
N THR A 116 -5.83 -3.20 3.47
CA THR A 116 -7.23 -3.58 3.30
C THR A 116 -8.08 -2.33 3.19
N THR A 117 -8.83 -2.23 2.11
CA THR A 117 -9.72 -1.11 1.82
C THR A 117 -11.14 -1.62 1.55
N VAL A 118 -12.18 -0.87 1.93
CA VAL A 118 -13.59 -1.26 1.67
C VAL A 118 -13.96 -0.92 0.24
N ASP A 119 -14.42 -1.89 -0.54
CA ASP A 119 -14.76 -1.70 -1.96
C ASP A 119 -15.95 -0.75 -2.07
N LEU A 120 -15.90 0.11 -3.07
CA LEU A 120 -17.11 0.74 -3.58
C LEU A 120 -18.01 -0.36 -4.15
N ASP A 121 -19.33 -0.20 -4.00
CA ASP A 121 -20.24 -1.05 -4.73
C ASP A 121 -19.99 -0.92 -6.25
N VAL A 122 -20.29 -2.00 -6.98
CA VAL A 122 -20.03 -2.09 -8.43
C VAL A 122 -20.67 -0.94 -9.21
N LEU A 123 -21.85 -0.48 -8.77
CA LEU A 123 -22.58 0.61 -9.42
C LEU A 123 -21.88 1.95 -9.17
N GLY A 124 -21.33 2.15 -7.97
CA GLY A 124 -20.50 3.29 -7.60
C GLY A 124 -19.28 3.41 -8.51
N CYS A 125 -18.54 2.33 -8.76
CA CYS A 125 -17.39 2.38 -9.68
C CYS A 125 -17.79 2.57 -11.16
N LEU A 126 -18.98 2.14 -11.56
CA LEU A 126 -19.48 2.36 -12.94
C LEU A 126 -19.97 3.79 -13.18
N THR A 127 -20.51 4.44 -12.15
CA THR A 127 -21.20 5.74 -12.27
C THR A 127 -20.40 6.91 -11.69
N SER A 128 -19.36 6.63 -10.90
CA SER A 128 -18.47 7.62 -10.29
C SER A 128 -17.01 7.27 -10.56
N SER A 129 -16.14 8.27 -10.38
CA SER A 129 -14.70 8.09 -10.44
C SER A 129 -14.14 8.19 -9.02
N LEU A 130 -13.36 7.20 -8.60
CA LEU A 130 -12.81 7.13 -7.24
C LEU A 130 -11.46 7.84 -7.18
N ASP A 131 -11.43 9.03 -6.60
CA ASP A 131 -10.24 9.88 -6.46
C ASP A 131 -9.46 9.62 -5.17
N GLU A 132 -10.11 9.14 -4.11
CA GLU A 132 -9.45 8.77 -2.86
C GLU A 132 -10.08 7.58 -2.14
N ARG A 133 -9.28 6.84 -1.38
CA ARG A 133 -9.73 5.73 -0.53
C ARG A 133 -8.93 5.66 0.75
N THR A 134 -9.58 5.26 1.83
CA THR A 134 -8.91 4.97 3.09
C THR A 134 -8.98 3.48 3.39
N GLY A 135 -7.94 2.97 4.04
CA GLY A 135 -7.82 1.56 4.41
C GLY A 135 -7.07 1.38 5.72
N THR A 136 -7.15 0.16 6.22
CA THR A 136 -6.32 -0.31 7.33
C THR A 136 -5.07 -0.98 6.78
N GLU A 137 -3.93 -0.74 7.42
CA GLU A 137 -2.64 -1.27 7.02
C GLU A 137 -2.04 -2.15 8.11
N VAL A 138 -1.40 -3.24 7.69
CA VAL A 138 -0.49 -4.06 8.48
C VAL A 138 0.87 -4.11 7.79
N PHE A 139 1.89 -3.59 8.44
CA PHE A 139 3.26 -3.54 7.95
C PHE A 139 4.18 -4.34 8.87
N THR A 140 4.90 -5.31 8.33
CA THR A 140 5.76 -6.22 9.09
C THR A 140 7.19 -6.19 8.56
N ILE A 141 8.15 -5.95 9.45
CA ILE A 141 9.58 -6.19 9.19
C ILE A 141 9.98 -7.49 9.92
N LEU A 142 10.49 -8.46 9.16
CA LEU A 142 11.01 -9.74 9.66
C LEU A 142 12.46 -9.55 10.12
N LEU A 143 12.63 -9.22 11.40
CA LEU A 143 13.92 -9.01 12.07
C LEU A 143 14.60 -10.33 12.45
#